data_AF-D6VB14-F1
#
_entry.id   AF-D6VB14-F1
#
_cell.length_a   1.000
_cell.length_b   1.000
_cell.length_c   1.000
_cell.angle_alpha   90.00
_cell.angle_beta   90.00
_cell.angle_gamma   90.00
#
_symmetry.space_group_name_H-M   'P 1'
#
loop_
_entity.id
_entity.type
_entity.pdbx_description
1 polymer ?
#
loop_
_entity_poly.entity_id
_entity_poly.type
_entity_poly.pdbx_seq_one_letter_code
_entity_poly.pdbx_strand_id
1 'polypeptide(L)'
;MIENRPASLLADPAYGILPKLPLALDWSSIPELIRVATLDLGGIQPATKAMAEAAGGTLHDKPSDGEVELFQKRGTSFQLVSLVLSCVPAGEVDGVLQVRPFAMTLIPASKRERVQEATIDLVAKLDVDGWLATEPMYAGYDPFSGGWSLFGNLPGYMDGERKGYLDEMGIVVDQFFLATELADDDETLTMDIRMPSEQMKARYEKHRRKLFFTPFKQVEARRVWGAETPIELFVIQALAKERLFPACQMLIMSDGATFPSWYHLWNDVEFRHTDGLVTEADLFFPDERVAVFCDGGFHLRPKQKAKDAVVTEKLAALGIRSVRIPGDEIRKDLPKAVARVKEVLGHQ
;
A
#
# COMPACT_ATOMS: atom_id res chain seq x y z
N MET A 1 6.19 7.09 15.66
CA MET A 1 7.04 7.44 14.51
C MET A 1 8.15 6.42 14.45
N ILE A 2 8.57 6.05 13.24
CA ILE A 2 9.21 4.76 12.95
C ILE A 2 10.46 4.59 13.82
N GLU A 3 10.43 3.58 14.69
CA GLU A 3 11.45 3.36 15.71
C GLU A 3 12.60 2.50 15.20
N ASN A 4 13.70 2.48 15.95
CA ASN A 4 14.85 1.59 15.72
C ASN A 4 15.52 1.77 14.34
N ARG A 5 15.55 3.02 13.84
CA ARG A 5 16.26 3.39 12.61
C ARG A 5 17.74 3.01 12.70
N PRO A 6 18.31 2.32 11.70
CA PRO A 6 19.73 1.97 11.67
C PRO A 6 20.63 3.21 11.75
N ALA A 7 21.72 3.10 12.51
CA ALA A 7 22.68 4.19 12.70
C ALA A 7 23.29 4.67 11.38
N SER A 8 23.48 3.78 10.41
CA SER A 8 23.98 4.11 9.08
C SER A 8 23.02 4.98 8.26
N LEU A 9 21.70 4.85 8.44
CA LEU A 9 20.74 5.76 7.82
C LEU A 9 20.77 7.13 8.50
N LEU A 10 20.80 7.16 9.83
CA LEU A 10 20.88 8.40 10.61
C LEU A 10 22.18 9.17 10.40
N ALA A 11 23.26 8.48 10.01
CA ALA A 11 24.54 9.10 9.69
C ALA A 11 24.52 9.84 8.34
N ASP A 12 23.55 9.57 7.45
CA ASP A 12 23.38 10.30 6.20
C ASP A 12 22.72 11.67 6.47
N PRO A 13 23.41 12.79 6.22
CA PRO A 13 22.86 14.12 6.48
C PRO A 13 21.57 14.41 5.72
N ALA A 14 21.39 13.84 4.52
CA ALA A 14 20.21 14.06 3.70
C ALA A 14 18.99 13.27 4.21
N TYR A 15 19.19 12.21 4.99
CA TYR A 15 18.09 11.36 5.46
C TYR A 15 17.17 12.06 6.46
N GLY A 16 17.74 12.90 7.34
CA GLY A 16 17.00 13.65 8.36
C GLY A 16 16.47 15.01 7.90
N ILE A 17 16.56 15.31 6.59
CA ILE A 17 16.10 16.55 5.98
C ILE A 17 15.05 16.18 4.93
N LEU A 18 13.90 16.83 5.00
CA LEU A 18 12.86 16.64 4.00
C LEU A 18 13.30 17.24 2.65
N PRO A 19 13.07 16.53 1.53
CA PRO A 19 13.45 17.03 0.21
C PRO A 19 12.64 18.27 -0.16
N LYS A 20 13.12 19.03 -1.15
CA LYS A 20 12.36 20.17 -1.70
C LYS A 20 11.37 19.68 -2.77
N LEU A 21 10.25 20.39 -2.90
CA LEU A 21 9.32 20.21 -4.01
C LEU A 21 9.90 20.78 -5.32
N PRO A 22 9.49 20.26 -6.50
CA PRO A 22 8.50 19.19 -6.69
C PRO A 22 9.08 17.78 -6.43
N LEU A 23 8.20 16.85 -6.06
CA LEU A 23 8.48 15.41 -6.02
C LEU A 23 7.76 14.74 -7.18
N ALA A 24 8.41 13.80 -7.85
CA ALA A 24 7.79 12.99 -8.89
C ALA A 24 7.52 11.57 -8.35
N LEU A 25 6.24 11.20 -8.30
CA LEU A 25 5.81 9.87 -7.88
C LEU A 25 6.05 8.84 -8.99
N ASP A 26 6.89 7.85 -8.69
CA ASP A 26 7.11 6.69 -9.55
C ASP A 26 6.15 5.55 -9.16
N TRP A 27 5.05 5.47 -9.89
CA TRP A 27 4.00 4.47 -9.70
C TRP A 27 4.40 3.05 -10.13
N SER A 28 5.59 2.84 -10.70
CA SER A 28 6.02 1.53 -11.20
C SER A 28 6.27 0.50 -10.09
N SER A 29 6.46 0.94 -8.83
CA SER A 29 6.62 0.01 -7.71
C SER A 29 5.29 -0.65 -7.30
N ILE A 30 4.15 -0.01 -7.57
CA ILE A 30 2.84 -0.52 -7.18
C ILE A 30 2.34 -1.49 -8.26
N PRO A 31 1.99 -2.74 -7.90
CA PRO A 31 1.52 -3.74 -8.86
C PRO A 31 0.29 -3.25 -9.65
N GLU A 32 0.23 -3.56 -10.94
CA GLU A 32 -0.78 -3.01 -11.85
C GLU A 32 -2.20 -3.24 -11.36
N LEU A 33 -2.57 -4.48 -11.02
CA LEU A 33 -3.93 -4.76 -10.55
C LEU A 33 -4.26 -4.16 -9.18
N ILE A 34 -3.25 -3.79 -8.38
CA ILE A 34 -3.49 -2.98 -7.17
C ILE A 34 -3.86 -1.55 -7.57
N ARG A 35 -3.10 -0.95 -8.50
CA ARG A 35 -3.42 0.39 -9.03
C ARG A 35 -4.80 0.42 -9.66
N VAL A 36 -5.12 -0.57 -10.50
CA VAL A 36 -6.44 -0.71 -11.15
C VAL A 36 -7.55 -0.84 -10.11
N ALA A 37 -7.33 -1.60 -9.03
CA ALA A 37 -8.28 -1.69 -7.92
C ALA A 37 -8.43 -0.38 -7.14
N THR A 38 -7.53 0.59 -7.27
CA THR A 38 -7.70 1.89 -6.61
C THR A 38 -8.26 2.97 -7.53
N LEU A 39 -8.29 2.76 -8.85
CA LEU A 39 -8.70 3.80 -9.83
C LEU A 39 -10.17 4.25 -9.71
N ASP A 40 -11.04 3.36 -9.25
CA ASP A 40 -12.49 3.59 -9.13
C ASP A 40 -12.92 3.93 -7.69
N LEU A 41 -11.97 4.28 -6.81
CA LEU A 41 -12.24 4.71 -5.44
C LEU A 41 -12.54 6.21 -5.40
N GLY A 42 -13.63 6.61 -6.04
CA GLY A 42 -14.15 7.98 -6.03
C GLY A 42 -15.55 8.06 -5.40
N GLY A 43 -15.95 9.24 -4.96
CA GLY A 43 -17.31 9.51 -4.45
C GLY A 43 -17.76 8.59 -3.32
N ILE A 44 -19.02 8.15 -3.37
CA ILE A 44 -19.58 7.23 -2.38
C ILE A 44 -19.24 5.78 -2.75
N GLN A 45 -18.74 5.03 -1.79
CA GLN A 45 -18.28 3.65 -1.96
C GLN A 45 -18.91 2.69 -0.93
N PRO A 46 -19.12 1.42 -1.31
CA PRO A 46 -19.04 0.92 -2.68
C PRO A 46 -20.13 1.49 -3.58
N ALA A 47 -19.82 1.68 -4.86
CA ALA A 47 -20.82 1.98 -5.87
C ALA A 47 -21.85 0.83 -5.95
N THR A 48 -23.14 1.16 -5.99
CA THR A 48 -24.22 0.17 -6.11
C THR A 48 -25.16 0.49 -7.27
N LYS A 49 -25.89 -0.52 -7.73
CA LYS A 49 -26.90 -0.36 -8.77
C LYS A 49 -27.99 0.64 -8.35
N ALA A 50 -28.41 0.60 -7.08
CA ALA A 50 -29.38 1.55 -6.53
C ALA A 50 -28.87 2.99 -6.59
N MET A 51 -27.58 3.23 -6.34
CA MET A 51 -26.97 4.56 -6.50
C MET A 51 -26.99 5.00 -7.97
N ALA A 52 -26.57 4.12 -8.89
CA ALA A 52 -26.55 4.44 -10.32
C ALA A 52 -27.95 4.76 -10.86
N GLU A 53 -28.97 3.99 -10.44
CA GLU A 53 -30.37 4.26 -10.78
C GLU A 53 -30.85 5.61 -10.21
N ALA A 54 -30.50 5.91 -8.95
CA ALA A 54 -30.83 7.18 -8.32
C ALA A 54 -30.14 8.38 -9.00
N ALA A 55 -28.92 8.21 -9.49
CA ALA A 55 -28.16 9.23 -10.21
C ALA A 55 -28.57 9.39 -11.69
N GLY A 56 -29.45 8.54 -12.22
CA GLY A 56 -29.80 8.54 -13.64
C GLY A 56 -28.72 7.92 -14.55
N GLY A 57 -27.82 7.12 -13.98
CA GLY A 57 -26.89 6.23 -14.68
C GLY A 57 -25.42 6.42 -14.30
N THR A 58 -24.92 7.66 -14.30
CA THR A 58 -23.49 7.94 -14.04
C THR A 58 -23.27 8.43 -12.62
N LEU A 59 -22.29 7.83 -11.93
CA LEU A 59 -21.86 8.24 -10.60
C LEU A 59 -20.68 9.22 -10.70
N HIS A 60 -20.62 10.16 -9.77
CA HIS A 60 -19.59 11.19 -9.69
C HIS A 60 -19.06 11.31 -8.26
N ASP A 61 -17.92 11.97 -8.07
CA ASP A 61 -17.34 12.18 -6.74
C ASP A 61 -18.25 13.00 -5.82
N LYS A 62 -18.92 13.99 -6.40
CA LYS A 62 -20.01 14.69 -5.76
C LYS A 62 -21.33 13.93 -6.01
N PRO A 63 -22.06 13.50 -4.96
CA PRO A 63 -23.31 12.80 -5.15
C PRO A 63 -24.36 13.69 -5.82
N SER A 64 -25.17 13.08 -6.67
CA SER A 64 -26.36 13.69 -7.27
C SER A 64 -27.49 13.90 -6.26
N ASP A 65 -28.47 14.74 -6.58
CA ASP A 65 -29.66 14.95 -5.74
C ASP A 65 -30.43 13.63 -5.47
N GLY A 66 -30.44 12.72 -6.46
CA GLY A 66 -31.09 11.41 -6.31
C GLY A 66 -30.34 10.49 -5.34
N GLU A 67 -29.01 10.47 -5.39
CA GLU A 67 -28.21 9.76 -4.37
C GLU A 67 -28.40 10.37 -2.98
N VAL A 68 -28.50 11.70 -2.90
CA VAL A 68 -28.79 12.39 -1.64
C VAL A 68 -30.12 11.92 -1.06
N GLU A 69 -31.18 11.92 -1.85
CA GLU A 69 -32.51 11.45 -1.42
C GLU A 69 -32.49 9.97 -1.01
N LEU A 70 -31.78 9.12 -1.78
CA LEU A 70 -31.63 7.69 -1.49
C LEU A 70 -31.02 7.47 -0.09
N PHE A 71 -29.89 8.11 0.20
CA PHE A 71 -29.18 7.91 1.46
C PHE A 71 -29.83 8.64 2.64
N GLN A 72 -30.54 9.75 2.41
CA GLN A 72 -31.37 10.39 3.43
C GLN A 72 -32.47 9.45 3.92
N LYS A 73 -33.18 8.78 3.00
CA LYS A 73 -34.23 7.80 3.35
C LYS A 73 -33.67 6.60 4.13
N ARG A 74 -32.46 6.17 3.80
CA ARG A 74 -31.78 5.04 4.44
C ARG A 74 -31.16 5.39 5.80
N GLY A 75 -30.90 6.68 6.06
CA GLY A 75 -30.21 7.11 7.27
C GLY A 75 -28.74 6.67 7.32
N THR A 76 -28.12 6.42 6.16
CA THR A 76 -26.74 5.93 6.04
C THR A 76 -25.75 7.01 6.45
N SER A 77 -24.72 6.62 7.21
CA SER A 77 -23.57 7.46 7.55
C SER A 77 -22.35 7.08 6.71
N PHE A 78 -21.40 8.00 6.61
CA PHE A 78 -20.23 7.85 5.75
C PHE A 78 -18.94 8.18 6.49
N GLN A 79 -17.86 7.50 6.15
CA GLN A 79 -16.51 7.78 6.63
C GLN A 79 -15.69 8.30 5.44
N LEU A 80 -15.11 9.50 5.55
CA LEU A 80 -14.12 9.93 4.57
C LEU A 80 -12.86 9.10 4.76
N VAL A 81 -12.41 8.41 3.72
CA VAL A 81 -11.22 7.55 3.73
C VAL A 81 -10.21 8.12 2.74
N SER A 82 -8.97 8.29 3.20
CA SER A 82 -7.86 8.72 2.36
C SER A 82 -7.01 7.53 1.93
N LEU A 83 -6.65 7.48 0.65
CA LEU A 83 -5.63 6.60 0.10
C LEU A 83 -4.27 7.30 0.21
N VAL A 84 -3.36 6.71 0.97
CA VAL A 84 -2.10 7.33 1.38
C VAL A 84 -0.92 6.52 0.88
N LEU A 85 0.03 7.19 0.25
CA LEU A 85 1.31 6.62 -0.15
C LEU A 85 2.42 7.08 0.79
N SER A 86 3.23 6.12 1.24
CA SER A 86 4.52 6.40 1.90
C SER A 86 5.65 6.04 0.94
N CYS A 87 6.63 6.94 0.82
CA CYS A 87 7.63 6.86 -0.24
C CYS A 87 9.07 6.87 0.29
N VAL A 88 9.99 6.33 -0.51
CA VAL A 88 11.43 6.49 -0.34
C VAL A 88 12.03 7.27 -1.52
N PRO A 89 13.16 7.97 -1.34
CA PRO A 89 13.89 8.57 -2.46
C PRO A 89 14.37 7.51 -3.45
N ALA A 90 14.29 7.79 -4.75
CA ALA A 90 14.67 6.87 -5.83
C ALA A 90 15.62 7.50 -6.86
N GLY A 91 16.33 8.55 -6.46
CA GLY A 91 17.24 9.30 -7.33
C GLY A 91 16.57 10.50 -8.00
N GLU A 92 17.31 11.19 -8.86
CA GLU A 92 16.85 12.40 -9.54
C GLU A 92 16.82 12.20 -11.05
N VAL A 93 15.78 12.76 -11.69
CA VAL A 93 15.65 12.84 -13.15
C VAL A 93 15.32 14.28 -13.49
N ASP A 94 16.11 14.90 -14.37
CA ASP A 94 15.96 16.30 -14.79
C ASP A 94 15.86 17.30 -13.62
N GLY A 95 16.60 17.03 -12.53
CA GLY A 95 16.61 17.87 -11.33
C GLY A 95 15.38 17.73 -10.42
N VAL A 96 14.49 16.78 -10.71
CA VAL A 96 13.33 16.45 -9.86
C VAL A 96 13.58 15.15 -9.13
N LEU A 97 13.40 15.17 -7.80
CA LEU A 97 13.52 13.97 -6.98
C LEU A 97 12.40 12.99 -7.32
N GLN A 98 12.78 11.82 -7.79
CA GLN A 98 11.88 10.68 -7.95
C GLN A 98 11.68 10.03 -6.58
N VAL A 99 10.42 9.75 -6.25
CA VAL A 99 10.06 9.04 -5.02
C VAL A 99 9.24 7.82 -5.36
N ARG A 100 9.62 6.68 -4.79
CA ARG A 100 8.96 5.39 -5.03
C ARG A 100 8.12 5.00 -3.82
N PRO A 101 6.82 4.70 -4.00
CA PRO A 101 5.99 4.16 -2.94
C PRO A 101 6.55 2.82 -2.44
N PHE A 102 6.64 2.69 -1.12
CA PHE A 102 6.93 1.42 -0.44
C PHE A 102 5.73 0.87 0.33
N ALA A 103 4.72 1.71 0.57
CA ALA A 103 3.47 1.34 1.21
C ALA A 103 2.30 2.15 0.67
N MET A 104 1.15 1.49 0.55
CA MET A 104 -0.15 2.09 0.25
C MET A 104 -1.14 1.68 1.36
N THR A 105 -1.78 2.66 1.97
CA THR A 105 -2.69 2.46 3.11
C THR A 105 -3.98 3.25 2.94
N LEU A 106 -5.04 2.77 3.57
CA LEU A 106 -6.28 3.51 3.77
C LEU A 106 -6.29 4.04 5.19
N ILE A 107 -6.67 5.31 5.38
CA ILE A 107 -6.83 5.91 6.71
C ILE A 107 -8.16 6.67 6.78
N PRO A 108 -8.98 6.44 7.82
CA PRO A 108 -10.22 7.20 7.98
C PRO A 108 -9.93 8.60 8.51
N ALA A 109 -10.69 9.58 8.04
CA ALA A 109 -10.77 10.88 8.68
C ALA A 109 -11.17 10.70 10.15
N SER A 110 -10.56 11.49 11.02
CA SER A 110 -10.73 11.33 12.45
C SER A 110 -10.73 12.66 13.18
N LYS A 111 -11.39 12.66 14.34
CA LYS A 111 -11.45 13.80 15.24
C LYS A 111 -11.45 13.29 16.67
N ARG A 112 -10.50 13.77 17.50
CA ARG A 112 -10.32 13.34 18.90
C ARG A 112 -10.22 11.82 19.02
N GLU A 113 -9.32 11.22 18.22
CA GLU A 113 -8.99 9.79 18.23
C GLU A 113 -10.17 8.86 17.88
N ARG A 114 -11.23 9.40 17.26
CA ARG A 114 -12.37 8.62 16.77
C ARG A 114 -12.53 8.81 15.28
N VAL A 115 -12.93 7.75 14.60
CA VAL A 115 -13.35 7.80 13.21
C VAL A 115 -14.50 8.80 13.09
N GLN A 116 -14.38 9.73 12.15
CA GLN A 116 -15.40 10.71 11.90
C GLN A 116 -16.44 10.12 10.94
N GLU A 117 -17.70 10.25 11.34
CA GLU A 117 -18.83 9.94 10.48
C GLU A 117 -19.50 11.24 10.00
N ALA A 118 -19.98 11.21 8.76
CA ALA A 118 -20.67 12.29 8.08
C ALA A 118 -22.03 11.79 7.61
N THR A 119 -23.03 12.66 7.65
CA THR A 119 -24.31 12.41 6.96
C THR A 119 -24.17 12.73 5.48
N ILE A 120 -25.09 12.23 4.66
CA ILE A 120 -25.14 12.54 3.23
C ILE A 120 -25.22 14.06 2.95
N ASP A 121 -25.89 14.83 3.82
CA ASP A 121 -25.99 16.30 3.67
C ASP A 121 -24.64 17.01 3.80
N LEU A 122 -23.72 16.46 4.60
CA LEU A 122 -22.36 16.96 4.70
C LEU A 122 -21.55 16.51 3.48
N VAL A 123 -21.66 15.23 3.11
CA VAL A 123 -20.98 14.65 1.93
C VAL A 123 -21.29 15.47 0.67
N ALA A 124 -22.56 15.79 0.41
CA ALA A 124 -22.99 16.55 -0.76
C ALA A 124 -22.49 18.01 -0.83
N LYS A 125 -22.00 18.55 0.31
CA LYS A 125 -21.47 19.92 0.40
C LYS A 125 -19.94 19.97 0.30
N LEU A 126 -19.26 18.83 0.45
CA LEU A 126 -17.81 18.77 0.40
C LEU A 126 -17.34 18.73 -1.06
N ASP A 127 -16.34 19.55 -1.35
CA ASP A 127 -15.62 19.55 -2.61
C ASP A 127 -14.33 18.73 -2.42
N VAL A 128 -14.43 17.43 -2.64
CA VAL A 128 -13.30 16.49 -2.45
C VAL A 128 -12.21 16.74 -3.49
N ASP A 129 -12.58 17.03 -4.74
CA ASP A 129 -11.62 17.34 -5.80
C ASP A 129 -10.83 18.62 -5.48
N GLY A 130 -11.54 19.66 -5.04
CA GLY A 130 -10.91 20.89 -4.57
C GLY A 130 -9.99 20.66 -3.36
N TRP A 131 -10.36 19.74 -2.46
CA TRP A 131 -9.52 19.35 -1.32
C TRP A 131 -8.28 18.57 -1.75
N LEU A 132 -8.42 17.57 -2.61
CA LEU A 132 -7.32 16.77 -3.17
C LEU A 132 -6.34 17.64 -3.96
N ALA A 133 -6.83 18.64 -4.69
CA ALA A 133 -6.00 19.62 -5.41
C ALA A 133 -5.11 20.48 -4.49
N THR A 134 -5.37 20.51 -3.17
CA THR A 134 -4.46 21.15 -2.21
C THR A 134 -3.22 20.30 -1.89
N GLU A 135 -3.16 19.06 -2.39
CA GLU A 135 -2.15 18.05 -2.07
C GLU A 135 -2.12 17.70 -0.57
N PRO A 136 -3.21 17.12 -0.01
CA PRO A 136 -3.27 16.79 1.39
C PRO A 136 -2.21 15.74 1.78
N MET A 137 -1.73 15.81 3.01
CA MET A 137 -0.73 14.87 3.51
C MET A 137 -0.77 14.71 5.03
N TYR A 138 -0.22 13.59 5.49
CA TYR A 138 0.09 13.30 6.88
C TYR A 138 1.59 13.45 7.14
N ALA A 139 1.93 14.11 8.23
CA ALA A 139 3.30 14.26 8.71
C ALA A 139 3.50 13.54 10.05
N GLY A 140 4.71 12.99 10.22
CA GLY A 140 4.99 12.08 11.32
C GLY A 140 4.13 10.81 11.24
N TYR A 141 3.80 10.41 10.02
CA TYR A 141 2.99 9.25 9.68
C TYR A 141 3.81 7.98 9.85
N ASP A 142 3.17 6.92 10.33
CA ASP A 142 3.75 5.59 10.41
C ASP A 142 2.80 4.61 9.70
N PRO A 143 3.15 4.10 8.51
CA PRO A 143 2.29 3.20 7.75
C PRO A 143 2.08 1.83 8.42
N PHE A 144 2.90 1.47 9.41
CA PHE A 144 2.84 0.19 10.10
C PHE A 144 1.91 0.21 11.32
N SER A 145 1.80 1.36 11.99
CA SER A 145 0.90 1.56 13.13
C SER A 145 -0.36 2.38 12.79
N GLY A 146 -0.31 3.16 11.71
CA GLY A 146 -1.35 4.14 11.34
C GLY A 146 -1.32 5.44 12.14
N GLY A 147 -0.35 5.61 13.05
CA GLY A 147 -0.18 6.85 13.80
C GLY A 147 0.30 8.00 12.91
N TRP A 148 -0.12 9.22 13.22
CA TRP A 148 0.35 10.47 12.59
C TRP A 148 0.33 11.62 13.58
N SER A 149 1.07 12.69 13.29
CA SER A 149 1.19 13.86 14.18
C SER A 149 0.47 15.10 13.65
N LEU A 150 0.52 15.32 12.33
CA LEU A 150 -0.10 16.46 11.69
C LEU A 150 -0.78 16.01 10.39
N PHE A 151 -1.91 16.65 10.10
CA PHE A 151 -2.56 16.61 8.78
C PHE A 151 -2.58 18.03 8.21
N GLY A 152 -2.18 18.19 6.96
CA GLY A 152 -2.07 19.49 6.30
C GLY A 152 -1.89 19.31 4.80
N ASN A 153 -1.32 20.31 4.13
CA ASN A 153 -1.04 20.26 2.71
C ASN A 153 0.47 20.21 2.42
N LEU A 154 0.86 19.47 1.38
CA LEU A 154 2.25 19.19 1.04
C LEU A 154 3.04 20.47 0.70
N PRO A 155 2.56 21.38 -0.17
CA PRO A 155 3.28 22.63 -0.48
C PRO A 155 3.54 23.51 0.75
N GLY A 156 2.54 23.67 1.61
CA GLY A 156 2.65 24.52 2.79
C GLY A 156 3.60 23.94 3.85
N TYR A 157 3.62 22.62 4.01
CA TYR A 157 4.49 21.97 4.98
C TYR A 157 5.95 21.85 4.53
N MET A 158 6.16 21.70 3.21
CA MET A 158 7.49 21.52 2.60
C MET A 158 8.16 22.85 2.23
N ASP A 159 7.57 23.99 2.58
CA ASP A 159 8.17 25.29 2.37
C ASP A 159 9.42 25.48 3.26
N GLY A 160 10.53 25.89 2.64
CA GLY A 160 11.83 26.05 3.31
C GLY A 160 12.61 24.75 3.54
N GLU A 161 13.57 24.79 4.45
CA GLU A 161 14.35 23.62 4.87
C GLU A 161 13.79 23.08 6.19
N ARG A 162 13.42 21.80 6.20
CA ARG A 162 12.72 21.18 7.32
C ARG A 162 13.36 19.85 7.71
N LYS A 163 13.57 19.67 9.01
CA LYS A 163 14.00 18.38 9.57
C LYS A 163 12.84 17.40 9.57
N GLY A 164 13.13 16.15 9.24
CA GLY A 164 12.14 15.06 9.19
C GLY A 164 12.59 13.97 8.22
N TYR A 165 11.84 12.87 8.19
CA TYR A 165 12.10 11.74 7.31
C TYR A 165 11.01 11.66 6.25
N LEU A 166 11.38 11.51 4.98
CA LEU A 166 10.41 11.36 3.89
C LEU A 166 9.50 10.14 4.09
N ASP A 167 10.03 9.07 4.67
CA ASP A 167 9.28 7.84 4.97
C ASP A 167 8.20 8.00 6.06
N GLU A 168 8.19 9.13 6.78
CA GLU A 168 7.14 9.52 7.72
C GLU A 168 6.17 10.56 7.12
N MET A 169 6.21 10.73 5.81
CA MET A 169 5.21 11.50 5.07
C MET A 169 4.23 10.55 4.38
N GLY A 170 2.95 10.72 4.69
CA GLY A 170 1.85 10.06 3.99
C GLY A 170 1.24 11.03 2.98
N ILE A 171 1.56 10.86 1.70
CA ILE A 171 0.98 11.67 0.62
C ILE A 171 -0.42 11.12 0.32
N VAL A 172 -1.47 11.95 0.46
CA VAL A 172 -2.82 11.56 0.08
C VAL A 172 -2.95 11.68 -1.42
N VAL A 173 -3.21 10.56 -2.09
CA VAL A 173 -3.34 10.51 -3.56
C VAL A 173 -4.77 10.40 -4.02
N ASP A 174 -5.68 9.97 -3.14
CA ASP A 174 -7.10 9.86 -3.44
C ASP A 174 -7.95 9.84 -2.16
N GLN A 175 -9.25 10.11 -2.28
CA GLN A 175 -10.21 10.12 -1.18
C GLN A 175 -11.61 9.70 -1.63
N PHE A 176 -12.31 8.95 -0.77
CA PHE A 176 -13.70 8.54 -1.02
C PHE A 176 -14.52 8.49 0.27
N PHE A 177 -15.84 8.49 0.13
CA PHE A 177 -16.79 8.34 1.23
C PHE A 177 -17.27 6.90 1.33
N LEU A 178 -16.82 6.21 2.37
CA LEU A 178 -17.24 4.84 2.66
C LEU A 178 -18.58 4.83 3.40
N ALA A 179 -19.62 4.23 2.83
CA ALA A 179 -20.86 3.96 3.53
C ALA A 179 -20.60 3.02 4.73
N THR A 180 -21.12 3.38 5.91
CA THR A 180 -20.94 2.57 7.13
C THR A 180 -21.78 1.29 7.09
N GLU A 181 -22.83 1.28 6.28
CA GLU A 181 -23.74 0.16 6.12
C GLU A 181 -24.21 0.10 4.67
N LEU A 182 -24.43 -1.12 4.18
CA LEU A 182 -25.02 -1.38 2.86
C LEU A 182 -26.27 -2.22 3.08
N ALA A 183 -27.30 -1.96 2.28
CA ALA A 183 -28.48 -2.81 2.28
C ALA A 183 -28.11 -4.21 1.75
N ASP A 184 -28.68 -5.26 2.34
CA ASP A 184 -28.35 -6.65 1.97
C ASP A 184 -28.68 -6.98 0.50
N ASP A 185 -29.62 -6.24 -0.09
CA ASP A 185 -30.08 -6.38 -1.47
C ASP A 185 -29.36 -5.43 -2.46
N ASP A 186 -28.46 -4.56 -2.00
CA ASP A 186 -27.70 -3.69 -2.88
C ASP A 186 -26.66 -4.49 -3.69
N GLU A 187 -26.87 -4.56 -4.99
CA GLU A 187 -25.90 -5.08 -5.94
C GLU A 187 -24.73 -4.10 -6.07
N THR A 188 -23.55 -4.49 -5.58
CA THR A 188 -22.31 -3.72 -5.73
C THR A 188 -21.89 -3.73 -7.21
N LEU A 189 -21.68 -2.54 -7.78
CA LEU A 189 -21.09 -2.39 -9.10
C LEU A 189 -19.58 -2.53 -8.98
N THR A 190 -19.01 -3.39 -9.81
CA THR A 190 -17.56 -3.61 -9.88
C THR A 190 -17.10 -3.40 -11.31
N MET A 191 -15.91 -2.81 -11.47
CA MET A 191 -15.28 -2.76 -12.78
C MET A 191 -15.04 -4.17 -13.30
N ASP A 192 -15.36 -4.41 -14.58
CA ASP A 192 -15.02 -5.67 -15.24
C ASP A 192 -13.52 -5.72 -15.50
N ILE A 193 -12.79 -6.29 -14.55
CA ILE A 193 -11.35 -6.56 -14.67
C ILE A 193 -11.05 -7.81 -15.51
N ARG A 194 -12.05 -8.37 -16.21
CA ARG A 194 -11.95 -9.54 -17.10
C ARG A 194 -11.35 -10.77 -16.41
N MET A 195 -11.82 -11.05 -15.20
CA MET A 195 -11.35 -12.20 -14.45
C MET A 195 -11.54 -13.50 -15.26
N PRO A 196 -10.59 -14.44 -15.18
CA PRO A 196 -10.61 -15.68 -15.93
C PRO A 196 -11.88 -16.55 -15.77
N SER A 197 -12.53 -16.45 -14.61
CA SER A 197 -13.76 -17.20 -14.28
C SER A 197 -14.60 -16.48 -13.22
N GLU A 198 -15.89 -16.82 -13.15
CA GLU A 198 -16.80 -16.32 -12.10
C GLU A 198 -16.31 -16.63 -10.68
N GLN A 199 -15.64 -17.77 -10.47
CA GLN A 199 -15.08 -18.11 -9.16
C GLN A 199 -13.94 -17.16 -8.77
N MET A 200 -13.05 -16.82 -9.70
CA MET A 200 -11.96 -15.87 -9.44
C MET A 200 -12.47 -14.45 -9.30
N LYS A 201 -13.48 -14.07 -10.10
CA LYS A 201 -14.22 -12.82 -9.92
C LYS A 201 -14.78 -12.72 -8.51
N ALA A 202 -15.49 -13.74 -8.03
CA ALA A 202 -16.04 -13.75 -6.68
C ALA A 202 -14.96 -13.66 -5.58
N ARG A 203 -13.79 -14.29 -5.77
CA ARG A 203 -12.64 -14.16 -4.84
C ARG A 203 -12.09 -12.74 -4.82
N TYR A 204 -11.88 -12.15 -6.00
CA TYR A 204 -11.45 -10.76 -6.14
C TYR A 204 -12.43 -9.80 -5.46
N GLU A 205 -13.72 -9.90 -5.78
CA GLU A 205 -14.76 -9.01 -5.25
C GLU A 205 -14.90 -9.15 -3.74
N LYS A 206 -14.85 -10.37 -3.22
CA LYS A 206 -14.86 -10.62 -1.78
C LYS A 206 -13.65 -10.00 -1.09
N HIS A 207 -12.46 -10.14 -1.66
CA HIS A 207 -11.25 -9.54 -1.10
C HIS A 207 -11.32 -8.01 -1.16
N ARG A 208 -11.70 -7.45 -2.32
CA ARG A 208 -11.92 -6.02 -2.53
C ARG A 208 -12.91 -5.45 -1.50
N ARG A 209 -14.07 -6.09 -1.33
CA ARG A 209 -15.08 -5.68 -0.34
C ARG A 209 -14.52 -5.69 1.09
N LYS A 210 -13.78 -6.73 1.45
CA LYS A 210 -13.13 -6.82 2.76
C LYS A 210 -12.07 -5.72 2.94
N LEU A 211 -11.27 -5.45 1.91
CA LEU A 211 -10.14 -4.53 1.99
C LEU A 211 -10.57 -3.06 1.92
N PHE A 212 -11.38 -2.67 0.94
CA PHE A 212 -11.74 -1.27 0.72
C PHE A 212 -13.05 -0.86 1.39
N PHE A 213 -14.02 -1.78 1.48
CA PHE A 213 -15.40 -1.44 1.83
C PHE A 213 -15.84 -1.91 3.22
N THR A 214 -14.91 -2.39 4.05
CA THR A 214 -15.20 -2.61 5.48
C THR A 214 -15.08 -1.27 6.22
N PRO A 215 -16.10 -0.82 6.95
CA PRO A 215 -16.01 0.41 7.76
C PRO A 215 -14.92 0.33 8.82
N PHE A 216 -14.28 1.45 9.11
CA PHE A 216 -13.30 1.55 10.19
C PHE A 216 -14.01 1.67 11.53
N LYS A 217 -13.57 0.85 12.49
CA LYS A 217 -14.07 0.90 13.88
C LYS A 217 -13.18 1.73 14.79
N GLN A 218 -11.93 1.94 14.39
CA GLN A 218 -10.89 2.67 15.12
C GLN A 218 -10.06 3.45 14.11
N VAL A 219 -9.32 4.46 14.59
CA VAL A 219 -8.39 5.23 13.78
C VAL A 219 -7.12 4.41 13.60
N GLU A 220 -7.14 3.51 12.63
CA GLU A 220 -6.02 2.65 12.26
C GLU A 220 -5.82 2.69 10.75
N ALA A 221 -4.56 2.55 10.32
CA ALA A 221 -4.27 2.38 8.90
C ALA A 221 -4.61 0.94 8.49
N ARG A 222 -5.31 0.80 7.37
CA ARG A 222 -5.50 -0.50 6.71
C ARG A 222 -4.57 -0.57 5.52
N ARG A 223 -3.59 -1.46 5.57
CA ARG A 223 -2.64 -1.66 4.48
C ARG A 223 -3.34 -2.26 3.25
N VAL A 224 -3.08 -1.67 2.09
CA VAL A 224 -3.50 -2.18 0.78
C VAL A 224 -2.37 -2.97 0.12
N TRP A 225 -1.15 -2.42 0.16
CA TRP A 225 0.03 -3.03 -0.44
C TRP A 225 1.33 -2.47 0.16
N GLY A 226 2.44 -3.21 0.01
CA GLY A 226 3.79 -2.77 0.32
C GLY A 226 4.39 -3.42 1.57
N ALA A 227 5.50 -2.85 2.05
CA ALA A 227 6.27 -3.35 3.19
C ALA A 227 5.40 -3.57 4.43
N GLU A 228 5.68 -4.64 5.18
CA GLU A 228 4.93 -5.01 6.39
C GLU A 228 5.57 -4.47 7.66
N THR A 229 6.87 -4.27 7.64
CA THR A 229 7.64 -3.94 8.84
C THR A 229 8.66 -2.83 8.62
N PRO A 230 9.06 -2.12 9.70
CA PRO A 230 10.16 -1.15 9.62
C PRO A 230 11.47 -1.73 9.10
N ILE A 231 11.78 -3.01 9.39
CA ILE A 231 13.03 -3.62 8.92
C ILE A 231 13.04 -3.82 7.39
N GLU A 232 11.90 -4.14 6.79
CA GLU A 232 11.77 -4.18 5.32
C GLU A 232 11.97 -2.79 4.73
N LEU A 233 11.35 -1.75 5.32
CA LEU A 233 11.56 -0.36 4.89
C LEU A 233 13.05 0.02 4.92
N PHE A 234 13.78 -0.30 5.99
CA PHE A 234 15.19 0.07 6.08
C PHE A 234 16.03 -0.61 4.99
N VAL A 235 15.71 -1.87 4.64
CA VAL A 235 16.36 -2.56 3.52
C VAL A 235 15.99 -1.90 2.19
N ILE A 236 14.70 -1.58 1.95
CA ILE A 236 14.24 -0.86 0.76
C ILE A 236 14.99 0.46 0.58
N GLN A 237 15.12 1.25 1.66
CA GLN A 237 15.82 2.53 1.64
C GLN A 237 17.29 2.39 1.27
N ALA A 238 17.98 1.41 1.85
CA ALA A 238 19.39 1.22 1.56
C ALA A 238 19.63 0.64 0.15
N LEU A 239 18.74 -0.23 -0.34
CA LEU A 239 18.78 -0.70 -1.72
C LEU A 239 18.50 0.44 -2.71
N ALA A 240 17.56 1.35 -2.41
CA ALA A 240 17.27 2.49 -3.26
C ALA A 240 18.47 3.45 -3.40
N LYS A 241 19.29 3.61 -2.36
CA LYS A 241 20.57 4.37 -2.44
C LYS A 241 21.56 3.73 -3.42
N GLU A 242 21.54 2.41 -3.55
CA GLU A 242 22.32 1.63 -4.52
C GLU A 242 21.61 1.50 -5.88
N ARG A 243 20.48 2.19 -6.09
CA ARG A 243 19.62 2.11 -7.29
C ARG A 243 19.09 0.70 -7.58
N LEU A 244 18.83 -0.07 -6.53
CA LEU A 244 18.23 -1.40 -6.59
C LEU A 244 16.77 -1.32 -6.11
N PHE A 245 15.84 -1.75 -6.97
CA PHE A 245 14.41 -1.55 -6.76
C PHE A 245 13.64 -2.88 -6.83
N PRO A 246 13.66 -3.70 -5.77
CA PRO A 246 12.90 -4.95 -5.77
C PRO A 246 11.39 -4.67 -5.69
N ALA A 247 10.60 -5.64 -6.15
CA ALA A 247 9.16 -5.70 -5.91
C ALA A 247 8.89 -6.12 -4.45
N CYS A 248 7.89 -5.51 -3.81
CA CYS A 248 7.48 -5.87 -2.45
C CYS A 248 6.44 -7.00 -2.48
N GLN A 249 6.50 -7.90 -1.48
CA GLN A 249 5.46 -8.90 -1.19
C GLN A 249 5.11 -9.78 -2.39
N MET A 250 6.11 -10.51 -2.90
CA MET A 250 5.97 -11.36 -4.08
C MET A 250 5.52 -12.76 -3.70
N LEU A 251 4.36 -13.19 -4.20
CA LEU A 251 3.90 -14.58 -4.08
C LEU A 251 4.72 -15.47 -5.01
N ILE A 252 5.21 -16.60 -4.49
CA ILE A 252 5.98 -17.59 -5.27
C ILE A 252 5.27 -18.93 -5.23
N MET A 253 4.90 -19.44 -6.40
CA MET A 253 4.14 -20.69 -6.57
C MET A 253 5.05 -21.90 -6.73
N SER A 254 4.49 -23.10 -6.55
CA SER A 254 5.22 -24.38 -6.55
C SER A 254 5.79 -24.79 -7.91
N ASP A 255 5.37 -24.15 -8.99
CA ASP A 255 5.93 -24.29 -10.34
C ASP A 255 6.90 -23.16 -10.71
N GLY A 256 7.16 -22.23 -9.78
CA GLY A 256 8.12 -21.15 -9.97
C GLY A 256 7.55 -19.89 -10.61
N ALA A 257 6.24 -19.83 -10.85
CA ALA A 257 5.57 -18.58 -11.20
C ALA A 257 5.54 -17.61 -10.01
N THR A 258 5.57 -16.32 -10.30
CA THR A 258 5.64 -15.25 -9.30
C THR A 258 4.58 -14.19 -9.54
N PHE A 259 3.85 -13.81 -8.49
CA PHE A 259 2.75 -12.86 -8.59
C PHE A 259 2.92 -11.72 -7.58
N PRO A 260 2.91 -10.45 -8.01
CA PRO A 260 3.15 -9.31 -7.12
C PRO A 260 1.96 -8.96 -6.23
N SER A 261 0.82 -9.64 -6.41
CA SER A 261 -0.30 -9.63 -5.47
C SER A 261 -1.27 -10.79 -5.75
N TRP A 262 -2.18 -11.04 -4.80
CA TRP A 262 -3.28 -12.00 -4.98
C TRP A 262 -4.18 -11.68 -6.18
N TYR A 263 -4.33 -10.40 -6.54
CA TYR A 263 -5.11 -10.01 -7.72
C TYR A 263 -4.46 -10.52 -9.01
N HIS A 264 -3.13 -10.48 -9.10
CA HIS A 264 -2.39 -11.00 -10.27
C HIS A 264 -2.50 -12.53 -10.34
N LEU A 265 -2.42 -13.21 -9.19
CA LEU A 265 -2.64 -14.64 -9.12
C LEU A 265 -4.05 -15.03 -9.62
N TRP A 266 -5.11 -14.36 -9.17
CA TRP A 266 -6.48 -14.68 -9.58
C TRP A 266 -6.77 -14.33 -11.04
N ASN A 267 -6.03 -13.37 -11.61
CA ASN A 267 -6.16 -12.99 -13.01
C ASN A 267 -5.43 -13.94 -13.97
N ASP A 268 -4.59 -14.85 -13.46
CA ASP A 268 -3.89 -15.83 -14.28
C ASP A 268 -4.79 -17.03 -14.62
N VAL A 269 -4.91 -17.31 -15.92
CA VAL A 269 -5.75 -18.38 -16.47
C VAL A 269 -5.19 -19.76 -16.17
N GLU A 270 -3.87 -19.91 -16.10
CA GLU A 270 -3.20 -21.20 -15.90
C GLU A 270 -3.28 -21.64 -14.43
N PHE A 271 -3.36 -20.68 -13.50
CA PHE A 271 -3.37 -20.91 -12.05
C PHE A 271 -4.75 -21.10 -11.43
N ARG A 272 -5.77 -21.36 -12.25
CA ARG A 272 -7.15 -21.64 -11.81
C ARG A 272 -7.27 -22.87 -10.89
N HIS A 273 -6.23 -23.71 -10.80
CA HIS A 273 -6.30 -25.03 -10.17
C HIS A 273 -5.13 -25.40 -9.24
N THR A 274 -4.15 -24.52 -9.01
CA THR A 274 -2.92 -24.88 -8.29
C THR A 274 -3.00 -24.57 -6.79
N ASP A 275 -3.14 -25.62 -5.99
CA ASP A 275 -2.73 -25.59 -4.58
C ASP A 275 -1.20 -25.65 -4.54
N GLY A 276 -0.52 -24.58 -4.13
CA GLY A 276 0.94 -24.64 -4.09
C GLY A 276 1.71 -23.36 -3.79
N LEU A 277 1.16 -22.39 -3.04
CA LEU A 277 1.98 -21.26 -2.58
C LEU A 277 3.20 -21.80 -1.80
N VAL A 278 4.40 -21.54 -2.30
CA VAL A 278 5.65 -21.91 -1.61
C VAL A 278 5.87 -20.94 -0.46
N THR A 279 5.83 -19.64 -0.77
CA THR A 279 6.07 -18.55 0.16
C THR A 279 5.69 -17.21 -0.45
N GLU A 280 5.64 -16.18 0.38
CA GLU A 280 5.60 -14.77 -0.01
C GLU A 280 6.93 -14.16 0.41
N ALA A 281 7.68 -13.62 -0.54
CA ALA A 281 8.97 -12.98 -0.27
C ALA A 281 8.76 -11.51 0.04
N ASP A 282 9.41 -11.01 1.09
CA ASP A 282 9.28 -9.62 1.52
C ASP A 282 9.69 -8.66 0.40
N LEU A 283 10.83 -8.96 -0.24
CA LEU A 283 11.31 -8.29 -1.45
C LEU A 283 11.73 -9.33 -2.50
N PHE A 284 11.54 -9.01 -3.77
CA PHE A 284 11.90 -9.89 -4.88
C PHE A 284 12.46 -9.12 -6.07
N PHE A 285 13.55 -9.63 -6.63
CA PHE A 285 14.15 -9.15 -7.87
C PHE A 285 13.73 -10.07 -9.02
N PRO A 286 12.76 -9.66 -9.86
CA PRO A 286 12.17 -10.55 -10.86
C PRO A 286 13.16 -11.03 -11.91
N ASP A 287 14.00 -10.12 -12.40
CA ASP A 287 14.93 -10.41 -13.49
C ASP A 287 16.06 -11.35 -13.02
N GLU A 288 16.58 -11.11 -11.82
CA GLU A 288 17.66 -11.91 -11.23
C GLU A 288 17.18 -13.17 -10.50
N ARG A 289 15.86 -13.34 -10.37
CA ARG A 289 15.17 -14.39 -9.58
C ARG A 289 15.75 -14.51 -8.17
N VAL A 290 15.80 -13.40 -7.45
CA VAL A 290 16.30 -13.35 -6.06
C VAL A 290 15.18 -12.96 -5.09
N ALA A 291 14.93 -13.83 -4.11
CA ALA A 291 14.03 -13.56 -3.00
C ALA A 291 14.80 -13.08 -1.76
N VAL A 292 14.38 -11.98 -1.16
CA VAL A 292 14.95 -11.42 0.08
C VAL A 292 13.92 -11.56 1.19
N PHE A 293 14.35 -12.12 2.32
CA PHE A 293 13.54 -12.24 3.54
C PHE A 293 14.18 -11.44 4.68
N CYS A 294 13.39 -10.56 5.29
CA CYS A 294 13.75 -9.72 6.43
C CYS A 294 13.27 -10.40 7.73
N ASP A 295 14.09 -11.30 8.27
CA ASP A 295 13.68 -12.20 9.34
C ASP A 295 13.64 -11.49 10.71
N GLY A 296 12.44 -11.25 11.23
CA GLY A 296 12.24 -10.80 12.61
C GLY A 296 12.73 -11.81 13.67
N GLY A 297 12.76 -11.39 14.95
CA GLY A 297 13.31 -12.21 16.05
C GLY A 297 12.66 -13.59 16.25
N PHE A 298 11.44 -13.80 15.73
CA PHE A 298 10.71 -15.07 15.80
C PHE A 298 11.34 -16.20 14.94
N HIS A 299 12.12 -15.87 13.91
CA HIS A 299 12.75 -16.84 13.00
C HIS A 299 13.94 -17.58 13.62
N LEU A 300 14.43 -17.15 14.78
CA LEU A 300 15.52 -17.84 15.50
C LEU A 300 15.07 -19.15 16.17
N ARG A 301 13.75 -19.39 16.26
CA ARG A 301 13.18 -20.60 16.88
C ARG A 301 13.41 -21.84 15.99
N PRO A 302 13.76 -23.02 16.55
CA PRO A 302 14.08 -24.21 15.76
C PRO A 302 13.01 -24.62 14.75
N LYS A 303 11.73 -24.52 15.12
CA LYS A 303 10.60 -24.85 14.23
C LYS A 303 10.51 -23.91 13.03
N GLN A 304 10.82 -22.62 13.20
CA GLN A 304 10.82 -21.67 12.10
C GLN A 304 12.04 -21.89 11.21
N LYS A 305 13.23 -22.08 11.78
CA LYS A 305 14.42 -22.46 11.00
C LYS A 305 14.20 -23.68 10.12
N ALA A 306 13.52 -24.71 10.63
CA ALA A 306 13.18 -25.89 9.84
C ALA A 306 12.23 -25.57 8.68
N LYS A 307 11.21 -24.72 8.90
CA LYS A 307 10.32 -24.26 7.83
C LYS A 307 11.05 -23.39 6.80
N ASP A 308 11.88 -22.47 7.25
CA ASP A 308 12.67 -21.57 6.41
C ASP A 308 13.67 -22.34 5.54
N ALA A 309 14.25 -23.42 6.07
CA ALA A 309 15.08 -24.34 5.30
C ALA A 309 14.29 -25.06 4.20
N VAL A 310 13.08 -25.56 4.50
CA VAL A 310 12.21 -26.18 3.51
C VAL A 310 11.81 -25.19 2.41
N VAL A 311 11.49 -23.94 2.78
CA VAL A 311 11.20 -22.89 1.80
C VAL A 311 12.42 -22.63 0.92
N THR A 312 13.61 -22.53 1.52
CA THR A 312 14.87 -22.30 0.80
C THR A 312 15.17 -23.41 -0.22
N GLU A 313 14.99 -24.67 0.18
CA GLU A 313 15.16 -25.83 -0.71
C GLU A 313 14.17 -25.80 -1.88
N LYS A 314 12.89 -25.50 -1.60
CA LYS A 314 11.86 -25.36 -2.65
C LYS A 314 12.20 -24.22 -3.62
N LEU A 315 12.63 -23.06 -3.13
CA LEU A 315 13.03 -21.94 -3.99
C LEU A 315 14.23 -22.30 -4.87
N ALA A 316 15.24 -22.97 -4.30
CA ALA A 316 16.42 -23.41 -5.05
C ALA A 316 16.04 -24.39 -6.18
N ALA A 317 15.11 -25.32 -5.91
CA ALA A 317 14.59 -26.24 -6.92
C ALA A 317 13.85 -25.53 -8.08
N LEU A 318 13.33 -24.32 -7.83
CA LEU A 318 12.68 -23.45 -8.81
C LEU A 318 13.64 -22.47 -9.49
N GLY A 319 14.94 -22.62 -9.27
CA GLY A 319 15.97 -21.71 -9.79
C GLY A 319 15.89 -20.30 -9.19
N ILE A 320 15.29 -20.16 -8.00
CA ILE A 320 15.20 -18.89 -7.28
C ILE A 320 16.24 -18.91 -6.17
N ARG A 321 17.15 -17.94 -6.19
CA ARG A 321 18.12 -17.74 -5.12
C ARG A 321 17.45 -16.99 -3.98
N SER A 322 17.79 -17.31 -2.74
CA SER A 322 17.24 -16.61 -1.58
C SER A 322 18.32 -16.07 -0.66
N VAL A 323 18.04 -14.92 -0.06
CA VAL A 323 18.86 -14.33 1.00
C VAL A 323 17.97 -14.01 2.18
N ARG A 324 18.39 -14.49 3.37
CA ARG A 324 17.70 -14.25 4.64
C ARG A 324 18.55 -13.35 5.51
N ILE A 325 18.00 -12.21 5.90
CA ILE A 325 18.69 -11.17 6.66
C ILE A 325 18.03 -11.04 8.03
N PRO A 326 18.74 -11.33 9.13
CA PRO A 326 18.19 -11.15 10.47
C PRO A 326 17.86 -9.68 10.75
N GLY A 327 16.72 -9.40 11.36
CA GLY A 327 16.31 -8.03 11.70
C GLY A 327 17.28 -7.31 12.65
N ASP A 328 18.00 -8.05 13.49
CA ASP A 328 19.08 -7.48 14.31
C ASP A 328 20.27 -7.01 13.47
N GLU A 329 20.59 -7.72 12.39
CA GLU A 329 21.60 -7.30 11.42
C GLU A 329 21.13 -6.04 10.68
N ILE A 330 19.89 -6.00 10.21
CA ILE A 330 19.29 -4.81 9.56
C ILE A 330 19.38 -3.58 10.49
N ARG A 331 19.06 -3.74 11.78
CA ARG A 331 19.08 -2.62 12.75
C ARG A 331 20.49 -2.15 13.10
N LYS A 332 21.44 -3.08 13.26
CA LYS A 332 22.79 -2.77 13.77
C LYS A 332 23.81 -2.49 12.68
N ASP A 333 23.64 -3.12 11.51
CA ASP A 333 24.59 -3.14 10.40
C ASP A 333 23.86 -3.29 9.05
N LEU A 334 23.06 -2.28 8.71
CA LEU A 334 22.34 -2.21 7.44
C LEU A 334 23.26 -2.29 6.21
N PRO A 335 24.47 -1.70 6.18
CA PRO A 335 25.39 -1.85 5.04
C PRO A 335 25.75 -3.32 4.79
N LYS A 336 25.99 -4.11 5.85
CA LYS A 336 26.23 -5.54 5.71
C LYS A 336 25.01 -6.29 5.18
N ALA A 337 23.81 -5.94 5.64
CA ALA A 337 22.57 -6.52 5.09
C ALA A 337 22.47 -6.30 3.57
N VAL A 338 22.73 -5.07 3.10
CA VAL A 338 22.70 -4.72 1.67
C VAL A 338 23.80 -5.45 0.89
N ALA A 339 25.01 -5.54 1.45
CA ALA A 339 26.11 -6.27 0.81
C ALA A 339 25.76 -7.74 0.55
N ARG A 340 25.04 -8.40 1.47
CA ARG A 340 24.56 -9.78 1.27
C ARG A 340 23.53 -9.89 0.14
N VAL A 341 22.67 -8.89 -0.02
CA VAL A 341 21.74 -8.86 -1.17
C VAL A 341 22.52 -8.68 -2.46
N LYS A 342 23.45 -7.72 -2.52
CA LYS A 342 24.29 -7.46 -3.70
C LYS A 342 25.12 -8.67 -4.12
N GLU A 343 25.72 -9.37 -3.16
CA GLU A 343 26.46 -10.61 -3.39
C GLU A 343 25.59 -11.66 -4.10
N VAL A 344 24.35 -11.86 -3.63
CA VAL A 344 23.42 -12.79 -4.26
C VAL A 344 22.92 -12.28 -5.60
N LEU A 345 22.80 -10.96 -5.82
CA LEU A 345 22.50 -10.41 -7.15
C LEU A 345 23.67 -10.57 -8.13
N GLY A 346 24.90 -10.77 -7.65
CA GLY A 346 26.11 -10.76 -8.46
C GLY A 346 26.62 -9.34 -8.76
N HIS A 347 26.17 -8.35 -7.98
CA HIS A 347 26.66 -6.97 -8.02
C HIS A 347 27.78 -6.82 -6.98
N GLN A 348 28.96 -6.33 -7.39
CA GLN A 348 30.03 -5.96 -6.45
C GLN A 348 29.86 -4.51 -6.00
#